data_AF-A0A1Y3W402-F1
#
_entry.id   AF-A0A1Y3W402-F1
#
_cell.length_a   1.000
_cell.length_b   1.000
_cell.length_c   1.000
_cell.angle_alpha   90.00
_cell.angle_beta   90.00
_cell.angle_gamma   90.00
#
_symmetry.space_group_name_H-M   'P 1'
#
loop_
_entity.id
_entity.type
_entity.pdbx_description
1 polymer ?
#
loop_
_entity_poly.entity_id
_entity_poly.type
_entity_poly.pdbx_seq_one_letter_code
_entity_poly.pdbx_strand_id
1 'polypeptide(L)'
;MKRLAAGILCLAGAVLLCGAWTQFRWNQFEIPEIIGSEIAGVGKSEDEACREWFSDYTDALQGMNVPYEYRIYDAVLNQVEVLDGNGYVQLDYTMVPAAVNSEIIQNLELVYLGGQGADHALSGIDSRYLYLGQMVVRLEEENGIYKITEKMRPVDYQIQSPEFQEEIRTPQTQHYAMRTDREETYYIDDGVLYVTYDGGETFSEVPDGYERVCRETNGLYDENLEDGSYLISPEFTAFLGFDSEGTVMIYSIDQGAVWQESRITDLGYKAGTYLSRIGDGCVAVFAMDRSLGTDYYGIWMTDDMKTWRQISTGESMMTNVSAAFWVDAQTGYYASGQEQSVFYRTVDQGQTWQEITLPQADAVIEKMGYNPFDQVEQFYLENGVYYMVVGQGDDGDYTDQGNLIKALFRSEDGEQFTFEKEITDSLQEAG
;
A
#
# COMPACT_ATOMS: atom_id res chain seq x y z
N MET A 1 -30.23 12.25 71.94
CA MET A 1 -28.86 12.51 71.43
C MET A 1 -27.89 11.34 71.64
N LYS A 2 -27.63 10.84 72.85
CA LYS A 2 -26.65 9.73 73.08
C LYS A 2 -26.94 8.42 72.33
N ARG A 3 -28.21 8.00 72.25
CA ARG A 3 -28.62 6.79 71.50
C ARG A 3 -28.47 6.95 69.97
N LEU A 4 -28.63 8.17 69.46
CA LEU A 4 -28.47 8.48 68.04
C LEU A 4 -26.99 8.45 67.64
N ALA A 5 -26.12 9.03 68.47
CA ALA A 5 -24.66 9.02 68.25
C ALA A 5 -24.06 7.60 68.30
N ALA A 6 -24.53 6.75 69.21
CA ALA A 6 -24.13 5.34 69.25
C ALA A 6 -24.58 4.56 68.00
N GLY A 7 -25.80 4.82 67.51
CA GLY A 7 -26.29 4.24 66.26
C GLY A 7 -25.46 4.63 65.04
N ILE A 8 -25.06 5.91 64.94
CA ILE A 8 -24.20 6.41 63.86
C ILE A 8 -22.80 5.79 63.93
N LEU A 9 -22.21 5.65 65.12
CA LEU A 9 -20.91 5.00 65.30
C LEU A 9 -20.93 3.52 64.93
N CYS A 10 -21.99 2.79 65.29
CA CYS A 10 -22.16 1.40 64.86
C CYS A 10 -22.31 1.28 63.35
N LEU A 11 -23.06 2.18 62.70
CA LEU A 11 -23.19 2.22 61.25
C LEU A 11 -21.85 2.50 60.57
N ALA A 12 -21.09 3.49 61.08
CA ALA A 12 -19.77 3.82 60.56
C ALA A 12 -18.77 2.66 60.71
N GLY A 13 -18.81 1.96 61.85
CA GLY A 13 -18.00 0.75 62.07
C GLY A 13 -18.36 -0.38 61.11
N ALA A 14 -19.64 -0.60 60.85
CA ALA A 14 -20.10 -1.60 59.88
C ALA A 14 -19.66 -1.25 58.45
N VAL A 15 -19.76 0.02 58.04
CA VAL A 15 -19.31 0.49 56.71
C VAL A 15 -17.80 0.30 56.55
N LEU A 16 -17.00 0.62 57.57
CA LEU A 16 -15.54 0.42 57.53
C LEU A 16 -15.17 -1.07 57.44
N LEU A 17 -15.87 -1.94 58.18
CA LEU A 17 -15.65 -3.38 58.10
C LEU A 17 -16.04 -3.94 56.72
N CYS A 18 -17.16 -3.49 56.14
CA CYS A 18 -17.54 -3.85 54.79
C CYS A 18 -16.50 -3.36 53.77
N GLY A 19 -16.02 -2.12 53.90
CA GLY A 19 -14.98 -1.58 53.02
C GLY A 19 -13.68 -2.36 53.10
N ALA A 20 -13.22 -2.69 54.31
CA ALA A 20 -12.01 -3.49 54.53
C ALA A 20 -12.15 -4.93 53.98
N TRP A 21 -13.32 -5.55 54.16
CA TRP A 21 -13.61 -6.87 53.61
C TRP A 21 -13.63 -6.87 52.08
N THR A 22 -14.31 -5.89 51.46
CA THR A 22 -14.34 -5.75 50.01
C THR A 22 -12.95 -5.52 49.44
N GLN A 23 -12.16 -4.62 50.05
CA GLN A 23 -10.77 -4.39 49.62
C GLN A 23 -9.91 -5.65 49.75
N PHE A 24 -10.08 -6.41 50.84
CA PHE A 24 -9.38 -7.69 51.01
C PHE A 24 -9.74 -8.69 49.90
N ARG A 25 -11.03 -8.81 49.55
CA ARG A 25 -11.47 -9.67 48.44
C ARG A 25 -10.93 -9.20 47.09
N TRP A 26 -10.93 -7.89 46.83
CA TRP A 26 -10.39 -7.33 45.59
C TRP A 26 -8.89 -7.58 45.44
N ASN A 27 -8.12 -7.52 46.53
CA ASN A 27 -6.68 -7.82 46.52
C ASN A 27 -6.36 -9.32 46.30
N GLN A 28 -7.36 -10.19 46.31
CA GLN A 28 -7.21 -11.64 46.06
C GLN A 28 -7.94 -12.07 44.78
N PHE A 29 -8.47 -11.11 44.03
CA PHE A 29 -9.15 -11.40 42.78
C PHE A 29 -8.12 -11.67 41.68
N GLU A 30 -8.30 -12.79 41.00
CA GLU A 30 -7.59 -13.15 39.78
C GLU A 30 -8.62 -13.20 38.65
N ILE A 31 -8.30 -12.58 37.52
CA ILE A 31 -9.17 -12.61 36.35
C ILE A 31 -9.28 -14.06 35.84
N PRO A 32 -10.47 -14.56 35.49
CA PRO A 32 -10.60 -15.87 34.87
C PRO A 32 -9.75 -15.96 33.60
N GLU A 33 -8.95 -17.01 33.47
CA GLU A 33 -8.13 -17.23 32.27
C GLU A 33 -8.98 -17.80 31.14
N ILE A 34 -8.93 -17.17 29.96
CA ILE A 34 -9.58 -17.67 28.75
C ILE A 34 -8.82 -18.91 28.26
N ILE A 35 -7.52 -18.77 28.03
CA ILE A 35 -6.65 -19.87 27.63
C ILE A 35 -6.46 -20.81 28.82
N GLY A 36 -6.66 -22.11 28.58
CA GLY A 36 -6.61 -23.15 29.60
C GLY A 36 -7.97 -23.49 30.21
N SER A 37 -9.03 -22.74 29.90
CA SER A 37 -10.40 -23.07 30.30
C SER A 37 -10.82 -24.45 29.79
N GLU A 38 -11.45 -25.24 30.65
CA GLU A 38 -11.97 -26.57 30.35
C GLU A 38 -13.51 -26.56 30.39
N ILE A 39 -14.13 -27.15 29.38
CA ILE A 39 -15.58 -27.14 29.16
C ILE A 39 -16.04 -28.58 28.95
N ALA A 40 -17.09 -29.01 29.64
CA ALA A 40 -17.64 -30.35 29.43
C ALA A 40 -18.24 -30.45 28.02
N GLY A 41 -17.63 -31.27 27.16
CA GLY A 41 -17.96 -31.40 25.74
C GLY A 41 -18.80 -32.62 25.37
N VAL A 42 -18.99 -33.59 26.27
CA VAL A 42 -19.73 -34.83 25.97
C VAL A 42 -21.15 -34.54 25.46
N GLY A 43 -21.36 -34.79 24.17
CA GLY A 43 -22.65 -34.63 23.50
C GLY A 43 -23.04 -33.19 23.17
N LYS A 44 -22.09 -32.24 23.20
CA LYS A 44 -22.32 -30.83 22.87
C LYS A 44 -21.61 -30.42 21.58
N SER A 45 -22.22 -29.50 20.83
CA SER A 45 -21.53 -28.79 19.74
C SER A 45 -20.53 -27.76 20.30
N GLU A 46 -19.62 -27.29 19.45
CA GLU A 46 -18.70 -26.19 19.78
C GLU A 46 -19.47 -24.91 20.17
N ASP A 47 -20.58 -24.63 19.49
CA ASP A 47 -21.50 -23.53 19.83
C ASP A 47 -22.04 -23.68 21.27
N GLU A 48 -22.62 -24.84 21.60
CA GLU A 48 -23.16 -25.11 22.93
C GLU A 48 -22.08 -25.01 24.03
N ALA A 49 -20.88 -25.54 23.77
CA ALA A 49 -19.75 -25.46 24.68
C ALA A 49 -19.29 -24.00 24.88
N CYS A 50 -19.13 -23.23 23.81
CA CYS A 50 -18.74 -21.82 23.87
C CYS A 50 -19.77 -20.95 24.60
N ARG A 51 -21.07 -21.21 24.41
CA ARG A 51 -22.13 -20.48 25.12
C ARG A 51 -22.10 -20.74 26.62
N GLU A 52 -21.92 -22.00 27.03
CA GLU A 52 -21.81 -22.36 28.45
C GLU A 52 -20.58 -21.72 29.08
N TRP A 53 -19.42 -21.86 28.43
CA TRP A 53 -18.19 -21.25 28.89
C TRP A 53 -18.28 -19.73 29.00
N PHE A 54 -18.84 -19.06 27.99
CA PHE A 54 -18.95 -17.61 28.01
C PHE A 54 -19.86 -17.14 29.15
N SER A 55 -20.93 -17.88 29.44
CA SER A 55 -21.78 -17.62 30.61
C SER A 55 -20.99 -17.75 31.91
N ASP A 56 -20.26 -18.84 32.11
CA ASP A 56 -19.48 -19.07 33.33
C ASP A 56 -18.35 -18.03 33.50
N TYR A 57 -17.68 -17.69 32.41
CA TYR A 57 -16.62 -16.67 32.35
C TYR A 57 -17.16 -15.30 32.76
N THR A 58 -18.32 -14.91 32.22
CA THR A 58 -18.92 -13.60 32.49
C THR A 58 -19.56 -13.53 33.88
N ASP A 59 -20.14 -14.61 34.38
CA ASP A 59 -20.65 -14.70 35.76
C ASP A 59 -19.54 -14.49 36.80
N ALA A 60 -18.32 -15.00 36.54
CA ALA A 60 -17.16 -14.78 37.39
C ALA A 60 -16.70 -13.32 37.44
N LEU A 61 -17.10 -12.49 36.46
CA LEU A 61 -16.81 -11.05 36.39
C LEU A 61 -17.93 -10.19 37.00
N GLN A 62 -19.01 -10.79 37.52
CA GLN A 62 -20.13 -10.07 38.11
C GLN A 62 -20.05 -9.97 39.65
N GLY A 63 -20.75 -8.96 40.19
CA GLY A 63 -20.99 -8.81 41.62
C GLY A 63 -19.93 -8.03 42.41
N MET A 64 -20.23 -7.77 43.68
CA MET A 64 -19.45 -6.82 44.50
C MET A 64 -18.04 -7.31 44.88
N ASN A 65 -17.77 -8.61 44.75
CA ASN A 65 -16.47 -9.20 45.06
C ASN A 65 -15.44 -9.02 43.93
N VAL A 66 -15.89 -8.63 42.73
CA VAL A 66 -15.01 -8.32 41.60
C VAL A 66 -14.57 -6.86 41.70
N PRO A 67 -13.26 -6.56 41.58
CA PRO A 67 -12.76 -5.18 41.57
C PRO A 67 -13.45 -4.35 40.49
N TYR A 68 -13.61 -3.05 40.75
CA TYR A 68 -14.36 -2.16 39.86
C TYR A 68 -13.80 -2.11 38.43
N GLU A 69 -12.48 -2.26 38.28
CA GLU A 69 -11.76 -2.29 37.00
C GLU A 69 -12.03 -3.55 36.15
N TYR A 70 -12.54 -4.63 36.74
CA TYR A 70 -12.84 -5.90 36.03
C TYR A 70 -14.33 -6.23 36.00
N ARG A 71 -15.12 -5.52 36.80
CA ARG A 71 -16.53 -5.84 37.01
C ARG A 71 -17.37 -5.51 35.80
N ILE A 72 -18.25 -6.43 35.45
CA ILE A 72 -19.32 -6.20 34.47
C ILE A 72 -20.69 -6.26 35.15
N TYR A 73 -21.67 -5.60 34.55
CA TYR A 73 -23.07 -5.70 34.95
C TYR A 73 -23.80 -6.79 34.18
N ASP A 74 -23.47 -6.93 32.90
CA ASP A 74 -24.12 -7.87 31.99
C ASP A 74 -23.24 -8.18 30.78
N ALA A 75 -23.46 -9.33 30.16
CA ALA A 75 -22.85 -9.72 28.90
C ALA A 75 -23.73 -10.72 28.14
N VAL A 76 -23.74 -10.62 26.81
CA VAL A 76 -24.54 -11.47 25.93
C VAL A 76 -23.67 -11.95 24.80
N LEU A 77 -23.59 -13.27 24.60
CA LEU A 77 -22.97 -13.87 23.42
C LEU A 77 -23.95 -13.85 22.26
N ASN A 78 -23.72 -12.94 21.31
CA ASN A 78 -24.61 -12.68 20.18
C ASN A 78 -24.51 -13.78 19.13
N GLN A 79 -23.28 -14.14 18.75
CA GLN A 79 -23.00 -15.10 17.69
C GLN A 79 -21.81 -15.99 18.07
N VAL A 80 -21.92 -17.25 17.65
CA VAL A 80 -20.83 -18.22 17.68
C VAL A 80 -20.70 -18.79 16.28
N GLU A 81 -19.52 -18.68 15.69
CA GLU A 81 -19.25 -19.13 14.33
C GLU A 81 -18.02 -20.04 14.32
N VAL A 82 -18.20 -21.27 13.82
CA VAL A 82 -17.09 -22.20 13.60
C VAL A 82 -16.41 -21.79 12.29
N LEU A 83 -15.14 -21.36 12.39
CA LEU A 83 -14.42 -20.77 11.26
C LEU A 83 -13.82 -21.85 10.35
N ASP A 84 -13.29 -22.93 10.93
CA ASP A 84 -12.68 -24.03 10.19
C ASP A 84 -12.75 -25.38 10.92
N GLY A 85 -12.19 -26.43 10.30
CA GLY A 85 -12.11 -27.77 10.87
C GLY A 85 -10.99 -28.02 11.89
N ASN A 86 -10.20 -26.99 12.24
CA ASN A 86 -9.10 -27.09 13.21
C ASN A 86 -9.51 -26.64 14.62
N GLY A 87 -10.80 -26.39 14.84
CA GLY A 87 -11.40 -26.02 16.12
C GLY A 87 -11.37 -24.51 16.39
N TYR A 88 -11.14 -23.66 15.39
CA TYR A 88 -11.23 -22.21 15.56
C TYR A 88 -12.68 -21.75 15.53
N VAL A 89 -13.07 -21.00 16.55
CA VAL A 89 -14.43 -20.50 16.76
C VAL A 89 -14.40 -19.01 17.07
N GLN A 90 -15.14 -18.21 16.32
CA GLN A 90 -15.35 -16.79 16.60
C GLN A 90 -16.54 -16.59 17.53
N LEU A 91 -16.34 -15.71 18.52
CA LEU A 91 -17.32 -15.30 19.50
C LEU A 91 -17.54 -13.80 19.37
N ASP A 92 -18.76 -13.40 19.00
CA ASP A 92 -19.17 -12.01 18.97
C ASP A 92 -20.14 -11.75 20.11
N TYR A 93 -19.81 -10.81 20.98
CA TYR A 93 -20.56 -10.58 22.21
C TYR A 93 -20.67 -9.11 22.55
N THR A 94 -21.70 -8.79 23.32
CA THR A 94 -21.94 -7.47 23.86
C THR A 94 -21.73 -7.49 25.36
N MET A 95 -21.11 -6.45 25.91
CA MET A 95 -20.78 -6.37 27.34
C MET A 95 -21.06 -4.98 27.90
N VAL A 96 -21.49 -4.94 29.17
CA VAL A 96 -21.74 -3.71 29.94
C VAL A 96 -20.78 -3.65 31.13
N PRO A 97 -19.62 -2.98 31.01
CA PRO A 97 -18.68 -2.84 32.11
C PRO A 97 -19.21 -1.89 33.20
N ALA A 98 -18.72 -2.05 34.43
CA ALA A 98 -19.07 -1.16 35.53
C ALA A 98 -18.46 0.26 35.38
N ALA A 99 -17.39 0.39 34.60
CA ALA A 99 -16.66 1.65 34.36
C ALA A 99 -16.15 1.77 32.92
N VAL A 100 -16.12 3.01 32.40
CA VAL A 100 -15.64 3.34 31.04
C VAL A 100 -14.11 3.24 30.90
N ASN A 101 -13.36 3.36 32.01
CA ASN A 101 -11.89 3.25 32.01
C ASN A 101 -11.40 1.95 32.65
N SER A 102 -12.14 0.85 32.45
CA SER A 102 -11.88 -0.43 33.11
C SER A 102 -10.82 -1.27 32.40
N GLU A 103 -10.03 -2.02 33.16
CA GLU A 103 -9.08 -3.01 32.64
C GLU A 103 -9.76 -4.07 31.77
N ILE A 104 -11.03 -4.43 32.05
CA ILE A 104 -11.76 -5.41 31.23
C ILE A 104 -11.96 -4.94 29.78
N ILE A 105 -12.11 -3.63 29.54
CA ILE A 105 -12.22 -3.07 28.18
C ILE A 105 -10.93 -3.30 27.41
N GLN A 106 -9.77 -3.13 28.05
CA GLN A 106 -8.47 -3.34 27.41
C GLN A 106 -8.19 -4.83 27.20
N ASN A 107 -8.45 -5.66 28.21
CA ASN A 107 -8.18 -7.10 28.17
C ASN A 107 -8.99 -7.84 27.10
N LEU A 108 -10.23 -7.41 26.90
CA LEU A 108 -11.14 -7.97 25.91
C LEU A 108 -11.25 -7.12 24.63
N GLU A 109 -10.45 -6.05 24.54
CA GLU A 109 -10.38 -5.17 23.38
C GLU A 109 -11.74 -4.64 22.92
N LEU A 110 -12.56 -4.24 23.89
CA LEU A 110 -13.95 -3.90 23.67
C LEU A 110 -14.09 -2.55 22.93
N VAL A 111 -14.94 -2.53 21.91
CA VAL A 111 -15.25 -1.36 21.09
C VAL A 111 -16.57 -0.73 21.55
N TYR A 112 -16.55 0.56 21.88
CA TYR A 112 -17.75 1.29 22.30
C TYR A 112 -18.73 1.46 21.13
N LEU A 113 -19.97 0.98 21.28
CA LEU A 113 -20.99 1.01 20.23
C LEU A 113 -21.79 2.32 20.16
N GLY A 114 -21.64 3.21 21.14
CA GLY A 114 -22.45 4.42 21.23
C GLY A 114 -23.96 4.15 21.36
N GLY A 115 -24.75 5.23 21.30
CA GLY A 115 -26.21 5.15 21.47
C GLY A 115 -27.00 4.63 20.28
N GLN A 116 -26.35 4.29 19.15
CA GLN A 116 -27.02 3.97 17.87
C GLN A 116 -26.76 2.55 17.32
N GLY A 117 -25.89 1.75 17.95
CA GLY A 117 -25.51 0.42 17.45
C GLY A 117 -26.11 -0.78 18.20
N ALA A 118 -26.95 -0.55 19.21
CA ALA A 118 -27.49 -1.64 20.04
C ALA A 118 -28.65 -2.33 19.32
N ASP A 119 -28.41 -3.53 18.80
CA ASP A 119 -29.51 -4.48 18.61
C ASP A 119 -30.18 -4.70 19.99
N HIS A 120 -31.51 -4.64 20.04
CA HIS A 120 -32.29 -4.43 21.27
C HIS A 120 -32.31 -5.65 22.22
N ALA A 121 -31.32 -6.54 22.17
CA ALA A 121 -31.22 -7.74 23.01
C ALA A 121 -31.14 -7.40 24.51
N LEU A 122 -30.48 -6.29 24.87
CA LEU A 122 -30.41 -5.77 26.24
C LEU A 122 -31.38 -4.58 26.43
N SER A 123 -32.68 -4.84 26.28
CA SER A 123 -33.71 -3.82 26.46
C SER A 123 -33.72 -3.26 27.89
N GLY A 124 -33.46 -1.96 28.07
CA GLY A 124 -33.56 -1.27 29.36
C GLY A 124 -32.26 -0.76 29.98
N ILE A 125 -31.10 -1.05 29.38
CA ILE A 125 -29.81 -0.49 29.82
C ILE A 125 -29.54 0.82 29.08
N ASP A 126 -29.09 1.84 29.81
CA ASP A 126 -28.68 3.13 29.24
C ASP A 126 -27.53 2.89 28.23
N SER A 127 -27.77 3.20 26.96
CA SER A 127 -26.88 2.87 25.82
C SER A 127 -25.48 3.50 25.89
N ARG A 128 -25.21 4.29 26.94
CA ARG A 128 -23.93 4.94 27.24
C ARG A 128 -22.82 3.99 27.73
N TYR A 129 -23.11 2.71 27.95
CA TYR A 129 -22.14 1.73 28.47
C TYR A 129 -22.12 0.40 27.70
N LEU A 130 -22.59 0.38 26.45
CA LEU A 130 -22.62 -0.83 25.63
C LEU A 130 -21.36 -0.95 24.79
N TYR A 131 -20.67 -2.09 24.90
CA TYR A 131 -19.48 -2.38 24.12
C TYR A 131 -19.61 -3.70 23.35
N LEU A 132 -19.03 -3.75 22.16
CA LEU A 132 -18.84 -4.94 21.36
C LEU A 132 -17.48 -5.56 21.67
N GLY A 133 -17.43 -6.85 21.91
CA GLY A 133 -16.20 -7.64 21.93
C GLY A 133 -16.26 -8.71 20.86
N GLN A 134 -15.10 -8.99 20.27
CA GLN A 134 -14.92 -10.08 19.32
C GLN A 134 -13.64 -10.81 19.68
N MET A 135 -13.71 -12.14 19.72
CA MET A 135 -12.52 -12.96 19.90
C MET A 135 -12.63 -14.24 19.08
N VAL A 136 -11.49 -14.76 18.66
CA VAL A 136 -11.36 -16.10 18.10
C VAL A 136 -10.65 -16.97 19.14
N VAL A 137 -11.24 -18.12 19.45
CA VAL A 137 -10.66 -19.12 20.33
C VAL A 137 -10.42 -20.42 19.57
N ARG A 138 -9.43 -21.20 19.99
CA ARG A 138 -9.21 -22.56 19.48
C ARG A 138 -9.64 -23.57 20.53
N LEU A 139 -10.55 -24.47 20.16
CA LEU A 139 -11.01 -25.59 20.98
C LEU A 139 -10.27 -26.87 20.59
N GLU A 140 -9.66 -27.53 21.58
CA GLU A 140 -9.16 -28.89 21.43
C GLU A 140 -10.00 -29.84 22.29
N GLU A 141 -10.63 -30.83 21.67
CA GLU A 141 -11.40 -31.85 22.39
C GLU A 141 -10.52 -33.04 22.79
N GLU A 142 -10.42 -33.30 24.10
CA GLU A 142 -9.79 -34.52 24.61
C GLU A 142 -10.70 -35.19 25.66
N ASN A 143 -10.99 -36.48 25.46
CA ASN A 143 -11.81 -37.28 26.38
C ASN A 143 -13.18 -36.66 26.74
N GLY A 144 -13.80 -35.93 25.79
CA GLY A 144 -15.09 -35.27 26.00
C GLY A 144 -15.01 -33.97 26.81
N ILE A 145 -13.83 -33.36 26.87
CA ILE A 145 -13.59 -32.03 27.44
C ILE A 145 -13.02 -31.15 26.33
N TYR A 146 -13.66 -30.01 26.05
CA TYR A 146 -13.06 -28.97 25.22
C TYR A 146 -12.13 -28.12 26.06
N LYS A 147 -10.93 -27.86 25.56
CA LYS A 147 -9.98 -26.94 26.16
C LYS A 147 -9.74 -25.77 25.21
N ILE A 148 -9.85 -24.55 25.72
CA ILE A 148 -9.43 -23.36 24.98
C ILE A 148 -7.90 -23.29 25.03
N THR A 149 -7.23 -23.43 23.89
CA THR A 149 -5.76 -23.44 23.81
C THR A 149 -5.17 -22.14 23.27
N GLU A 150 -5.96 -21.37 22.52
CA GLU A 150 -5.54 -20.11 21.90
C GLU A 150 -6.65 -19.06 22.02
N LYS A 151 -6.24 -17.78 22.09
CA LYS A 151 -7.11 -16.60 21.95
C LYS A 151 -6.42 -15.61 21.02
N MET A 152 -7.13 -15.13 20.02
CA MET A 152 -6.66 -14.09 19.10
C MET A 152 -7.81 -13.18 18.65
N ARG A 153 -7.47 -12.11 17.93
CA ARG A 153 -8.47 -11.23 17.31
C ARG A 153 -8.91 -11.83 15.97
N PRO A 154 -10.13 -11.54 15.49
CA PRO A 154 -10.57 -11.99 14.17
C PRO A 154 -9.60 -11.63 13.04
N VAL A 155 -9.00 -10.43 13.08
CA VAL A 155 -7.98 -10.01 12.10
C VAL A 155 -6.70 -10.84 12.17
N ASP A 156 -6.28 -11.24 13.38
CA ASP A 156 -5.07 -12.06 13.53
C ASP A 156 -5.29 -13.48 13.00
N TYR A 157 -6.51 -14.01 13.13
CA TYR A 157 -6.92 -15.28 12.52
C TYR A 157 -6.94 -15.17 10.99
N GLN A 158 -7.57 -14.14 10.44
CA GLN A 158 -7.61 -13.91 8.98
C GLN A 158 -6.20 -13.83 8.39
N ILE A 159 -5.27 -13.14 9.06
CA ILE A 159 -3.87 -13.06 8.60
C ILE A 159 -3.20 -14.44 8.54
N GLN A 160 -3.56 -15.36 9.45
CA GLN A 160 -3.00 -16.71 9.50
C GLN A 160 -3.73 -17.70 8.58
N SER A 161 -4.90 -17.33 8.05
CA SER A 161 -5.72 -18.24 7.26
C SER A 161 -4.94 -18.69 6.01
N PRO A 162 -5.07 -19.97 5.61
CA PRO A 162 -4.41 -20.47 4.41
C PRO A 162 -4.73 -19.63 3.18
N GLU A 163 -5.96 -19.15 3.05
CA GLU A 163 -6.43 -18.33 1.93
C GLU A 163 -5.68 -17.00 1.85
N PHE A 164 -5.59 -16.26 2.97
CA PHE A 164 -4.87 -15.00 3.00
C PHE A 164 -3.35 -15.19 2.84
N GLN A 165 -2.81 -16.29 3.39
CA GLN A 165 -1.41 -16.66 3.17
C GLN A 165 -1.13 -17.04 1.71
N GLU A 166 -2.08 -17.62 1.00
CA GLU A 166 -1.98 -17.93 -0.43
C GLU A 166 -2.11 -16.66 -1.28
N GLU A 167 -3.01 -15.74 -0.92
CA GLU A 167 -3.14 -14.43 -1.55
C GLU A 167 -1.85 -13.60 -1.43
N ILE A 168 -1.24 -13.54 -0.24
CA ILE A 168 0.07 -12.89 -0.05
C ILE A 168 1.17 -13.56 -0.88
N ARG A 169 1.12 -14.88 -1.04
CA ARG A 169 2.15 -15.65 -1.76
C ARG A 169 1.96 -15.63 -3.27
N THR A 170 0.79 -15.23 -3.75
CA THR A 170 0.51 -15.09 -5.18
C THR A 170 0.79 -13.65 -5.57
N PRO A 171 1.86 -13.36 -6.32
CA PRO A 171 2.14 -12.00 -6.77
C PRO A 171 0.92 -11.47 -7.52
N GLN A 172 0.30 -10.40 -7.02
CA GLN A 172 -0.75 -9.66 -7.72
C GLN A 172 -0.09 -8.77 -8.78
N THR A 173 0.69 -9.37 -9.69
CA THR A 173 1.26 -8.63 -10.81
C THR A 173 0.15 -8.41 -11.82
N GLN A 174 -0.13 -7.15 -12.13
CA GLN A 174 -1.06 -6.80 -13.20
C GLN A 174 -0.36 -7.04 -14.53
N HIS A 175 -0.99 -7.85 -15.39
CA HIS A 175 -0.47 -8.17 -16.71
C HIS A 175 -1.08 -7.23 -17.75
N TYR A 176 -0.29 -6.86 -18.75
CA TYR A 176 -0.74 -5.98 -19.83
C TYR A 176 -0.62 -6.65 -21.19
N ALA A 177 -1.61 -6.41 -22.05
CA ALA A 177 -1.56 -6.83 -23.43
C ALA A 177 -0.46 -6.09 -24.18
N MET A 178 0.18 -6.76 -25.15
CA MET A 178 1.16 -6.12 -26.02
C MET A 178 0.52 -4.94 -26.76
N ARG A 179 1.23 -3.82 -26.78
CA ARG A 179 0.84 -2.63 -27.54
C ARG A 179 0.94 -2.88 -29.04
N THR A 180 -0.21 -2.96 -29.72
CA THR A 180 -0.28 -3.20 -31.18
C THR A 180 -0.41 -1.91 -32.00
N ASP A 181 -0.40 -0.74 -31.35
CA ASP A 181 -0.44 0.58 -31.99
C ASP A 181 0.92 1.04 -32.52
N ARG A 182 1.98 0.27 -32.27
CA ARG A 182 3.37 0.52 -32.66
C ARG A 182 4.03 -0.78 -33.17
N GLU A 183 4.93 -0.67 -34.15
CA GLU A 183 5.68 -1.82 -34.68
C GLU A 183 6.80 -2.26 -33.70
N GLU A 184 7.41 -1.28 -33.03
CA GLU A 184 8.55 -1.44 -32.14
C GLU A 184 8.07 -1.29 -30.68
N THR A 185 8.11 -2.39 -29.91
CA THR A 185 7.64 -2.39 -28.52
C THR A 185 8.23 -3.54 -27.72
N TYR A 186 8.00 -3.51 -26.40
CA TYR A 186 8.20 -4.65 -25.54
C TYR A 186 6.91 -5.44 -25.32
N TYR A 187 7.06 -6.67 -24.83
CA TYR A 187 5.98 -7.55 -24.41
C TYR A 187 6.45 -8.39 -23.23
N ILE A 188 5.60 -8.64 -22.25
CA ILE A 188 5.90 -9.49 -21.10
C ILE A 188 4.95 -10.68 -21.13
N ASP A 189 5.51 -11.89 -21.05
CA ASP A 189 4.77 -13.14 -21.01
C ASP A 189 5.49 -14.15 -20.13
N ASP A 190 4.75 -14.82 -19.25
CA ASP A 190 5.24 -15.84 -18.30
C ASP A 190 6.53 -15.43 -17.55
N GLY A 191 6.57 -14.16 -17.10
CA GLY A 191 7.73 -13.61 -16.38
C GLY A 191 8.98 -13.41 -17.23
N VAL A 192 8.82 -13.19 -18.54
CA VAL A 192 9.91 -12.92 -19.46
C VAL A 192 9.64 -11.62 -20.22
N LEU A 193 10.64 -10.73 -20.26
CA LEU A 193 10.61 -9.49 -21.04
C LEU A 193 11.13 -9.74 -22.46
N TYR A 194 10.30 -9.46 -23.45
CA TYR A 194 10.61 -9.54 -24.88
C TYR A 194 10.59 -8.16 -25.53
N VAL A 195 11.28 -8.04 -26.65
CA VAL A 195 11.15 -6.94 -27.62
C VAL A 195 10.76 -7.47 -28.99
N THR A 196 9.96 -6.68 -29.71
CA THR A 196 9.60 -6.89 -31.11
C THR A 196 9.93 -5.64 -31.92
N TYR A 197 10.30 -5.84 -33.18
CA TYR A 197 10.58 -4.79 -34.16
C TYR A 197 9.65 -4.87 -35.39
N ASP A 198 8.73 -5.82 -35.41
CA ASP A 198 7.86 -6.14 -36.56
C ASP A 198 6.39 -6.29 -36.16
N GLY A 199 5.97 -5.62 -35.08
CA GLY A 199 4.58 -5.64 -34.62
C GLY A 199 4.16 -6.97 -33.97
N GLY A 200 5.12 -7.78 -33.52
CA GLY A 200 4.89 -9.04 -32.80
C GLY A 200 4.89 -10.27 -33.69
N GLU A 201 5.45 -10.19 -34.90
CA GLU A 201 5.71 -11.38 -35.72
C GLU A 201 6.90 -12.18 -35.16
N THR A 202 7.92 -11.48 -34.63
CA THR A 202 9.07 -12.07 -33.97
C THR A 202 9.41 -11.37 -32.66
N PHE A 203 9.99 -12.15 -31.73
CA PHE A 203 10.35 -11.68 -30.40
C PHE A 203 11.80 -12.03 -30.08
N SER A 204 12.50 -11.10 -29.45
CA SER A 204 13.80 -11.31 -28.84
C SER A 204 13.68 -11.14 -27.33
N GLU A 205 14.15 -12.13 -26.57
CA GLU A 205 14.22 -12.06 -25.11
C GLU A 205 15.28 -11.04 -24.66
N VAL A 206 14.94 -10.25 -23.63
CA VAL A 206 15.87 -9.36 -22.92
C VAL A 206 16.49 -10.17 -21.77
N PRO A 207 17.83 -10.34 -21.71
CA PRO A 207 18.48 -11.17 -20.71
C PRO A 207 18.18 -10.71 -19.28
N ASP A 208 17.60 -11.61 -18.47
CA ASP A 208 17.13 -11.33 -17.11
C ASP A 208 16.24 -10.07 -17.01
N GLY A 209 15.57 -9.70 -18.11
CA GLY A 209 14.86 -8.43 -18.22
C GLY A 209 13.72 -8.29 -17.20
N TYR A 210 12.97 -9.36 -16.96
CA TYR A 210 11.88 -9.34 -15.98
C TYR A 210 12.38 -9.04 -14.56
N GLU A 211 13.44 -9.71 -14.13
CA GLU A 211 14.03 -9.50 -12.80
C GLU A 211 14.71 -8.15 -12.65
N ARG A 212 15.32 -7.63 -13.73
CA ARG A 212 16.16 -6.42 -13.64
C ARG A 212 15.40 -5.15 -13.95
N VAL A 213 14.39 -5.22 -14.81
CA VAL A 213 13.65 -4.06 -15.32
C VAL A 213 12.29 -3.95 -14.64
N CYS A 214 11.54 -5.05 -14.49
CA CYS A 214 10.15 -5.02 -14.01
C CYS A 214 10.03 -5.17 -12.48
N ARG A 215 11.02 -5.76 -11.82
CA ARG A 215 10.94 -6.02 -10.38
C ARG A 215 11.03 -4.74 -9.55
N GLU A 216 10.07 -4.57 -8.66
CA GLU A 216 9.98 -3.46 -7.71
C GLU A 216 10.67 -3.76 -6.37
N THR A 217 10.92 -2.70 -5.60
CA THR A 217 11.65 -2.82 -4.32
C THR A 217 10.89 -3.59 -3.23
N ASN A 218 9.58 -3.68 -3.34
CA ASN A 218 8.72 -4.49 -2.46
C ASN A 218 8.67 -5.98 -2.86
N GLY A 219 9.34 -6.36 -3.95
CA GLY A 219 9.35 -7.73 -4.47
C GLY A 219 8.17 -8.07 -5.40
N LEU A 220 7.28 -7.12 -5.67
CA LEU A 220 6.30 -7.22 -6.75
C LEU A 220 6.95 -6.84 -8.09
N TYR A 221 6.18 -6.90 -9.17
CA TYR A 221 6.62 -6.56 -10.52
C TYR A 221 5.66 -5.53 -11.11
N ASP A 222 6.21 -4.57 -11.82
CA ASP A 222 5.48 -3.65 -12.69
C ASP A 222 5.77 -3.99 -14.15
N GLU A 223 4.74 -4.47 -14.85
CA GLU A 223 4.80 -4.83 -16.26
C GLU A 223 4.44 -3.66 -17.19
N ASN A 224 4.01 -2.52 -16.63
CA ASN A 224 3.80 -1.27 -17.33
C ASN A 224 5.05 -0.39 -17.25
N LEU A 225 5.98 -0.59 -18.16
CA LEU A 225 7.18 0.23 -18.25
C LEU A 225 6.82 1.64 -18.73
N GLU A 226 7.09 2.64 -17.89
CA GLU A 226 6.84 4.06 -18.18
C GLU A 226 7.40 4.47 -19.55
N ASP A 227 6.64 5.26 -20.30
CA ASP A 227 7.12 5.79 -21.58
C ASP A 227 8.37 6.67 -21.33
N GLY A 228 9.47 6.36 -22.02
CA GLY A 228 10.78 7.00 -21.81
C GLY A 228 11.75 6.20 -20.93
N SER A 229 11.30 5.14 -20.25
CA SER A 229 12.16 4.23 -19.47
C SER A 229 12.98 3.26 -20.31
N TYR A 230 12.63 3.11 -21.58
CA TYR A 230 13.30 2.26 -22.56
C TYR A 230 13.50 2.98 -23.88
N LEU A 231 14.43 2.44 -24.68
CA LEU A 231 14.63 2.78 -26.08
C LEU A 231 14.46 1.49 -26.88
N ILE A 232 13.55 1.45 -27.85
CA ILE A 232 13.38 0.30 -28.73
C ILE A 232 13.31 0.83 -30.15
N SER A 233 14.35 0.58 -30.92
CA SER A 233 14.39 0.74 -32.36
C SER A 233 15.34 -0.28 -32.98
N PRO A 234 15.25 -0.53 -34.31
CA PRO A 234 16.08 -1.51 -34.98
C PRO A 234 17.58 -1.26 -34.85
N GLU A 235 17.99 0.01 -34.81
CA GLU A 235 19.39 0.43 -34.67
C GLU A 235 19.87 0.45 -33.23
N PHE A 236 18.98 0.60 -32.25
CA PHE A 236 19.35 0.68 -30.85
C PHE A 236 18.21 0.32 -29.91
N THR A 237 18.44 -0.67 -29.05
CA THR A 237 17.50 -1.06 -27.99
C THR A 237 18.19 -1.03 -26.64
N ALA A 238 17.59 -0.43 -25.63
CA ALA A 238 18.14 -0.37 -24.29
C ALA A 238 17.07 -0.26 -23.19
N PHE A 239 17.40 -0.85 -22.04
CA PHE A 239 16.65 -0.76 -20.79
C PHE A 239 17.60 -0.38 -19.66
N LEU A 240 17.09 0.30 -18.64
CA LEU A 240 17.74 0.40 -17.35
C LEU A 240 17.33 -0.78 -16.48
N GLY A 241 18.33 -1.46 -15.92
CA GLY A 241 18.14 -2.59 -15.03
C GLY A 241 18.83 -2.38 -13.70
N PHE A 242 18.33 -3.04 -12.67
CA PHE A 242 18.88 -3.03 -11.31
C PHE A 242 19.28 -4.45 -10.92
N ASP A 243 20.44 -4.59 -10.29
CA ASP A 243 20.89 -5.85 -9.70
C ASP A 243 21.50 -5.60 -8.32
N SER A 244 22.03 -6.67 -7.69
CA SER A 244 22.61 -6.58 -6.35
C SER A 244 23.84 -5.67 -6.24
N GLU A 245 24.45 -5.29 -7.36
CA GLU A 245 25.64 -4.44 -7.43
C GLU A 245 25.33 -2.99 -7.85
N GLY A 246 24.09 -2.68 -8.25
CA GLY A 246 23.65 -1.31 -8.60
C GLY A 246 22.89 -1.24 -9.91
N THR A 247 23.01 -0.12 -10.62
CA THR A 247 22.29 0.14 -11.88
C THR A 247 23.13 -0.16 -13.12
N VAL A 248 22.50 -0.81 -14.10
CA VAL A 248 23.05 -1.13 -15.41
C VAL A 248 22.18 -0.60 -16.55
N MET A 249 22.79 -0.47 -17.71
CA MET A 249 22.08 -0.42 -18.98
C MET A 249 22.29 -1.77 -19.71
N ILE A 250 21.18 -2.40 -20.09
CA ILE A 250 21.14 -3.62 -20.90
C ILE A 250 20.74 -3.20 -22.30
N TYR A 251 21.58 -3.46 -23.31
CA TYR A 251 21.35 -2.91 -24.66
C TYR A 251 21.77 -3.84 -25.80
N SER A 252 21.17 -3.62 -26.96
CA SER A 252 21.50 -4.26 -28.24
C SER A 252 21.60 -3.19 -29.34
N ILE A 253 22.47 -3.45 -30.31
CA ILE A 253 22.67 -2.61 -31.52
C ILE A 253 22.36 -3.40 -32.80
N ASP A 254 21.74 -4.57 -32.65
CA ASP A 254 21.50 -5.54 -33.71
C ASP A 254 20.15 -6.26 -33.53
N GLN A 255 19.12 -5.49 -33.17
CA GLN A 255 17.73 -5.97 -33.04
C GLN A 255 17.56 -7.13 -32.05
N GLY A 256 18.25 -7.06 -30.91
CA GLY A 256 18.18 -8.07 -29.86
C GLY A 256 18.97 -9.35 -30.16
N ALA A 257 19.67 -9.45 -31.28
CA ALA A 257 20.46 -10.64 -31.61
C ALA A 257 21.62 -10.87 -30.63
N VAL A 258 22.27 -9.78 -30.19
CA VAL A 258 23.30 -9.80 -29.16
C VAL A 258 23.06 -8.66 -28.16
N TRP A 259 23.06 -9.04 -26.88
CA TRP A 259 22.92 -8.10 -25.76
C TRP A 259 24.26 -7.82 -25.09
N GLN A 260 24.41 -6.58 -24.65
CA GLN A 260 25.55 -6.06 -23.92
C GLN A 260 25.05 -5.43 -22.62
N GLU A 261 25.92 -5.43 -21.61
CA GLU A 261 25.68 -4.77 -20.33
C GLU A 261 26.72 -3.67 -20.12
N SER A 262 26.26 -2.53 -19.61
CA SER A 262 27.09 -1.40 -19.20
C SER A 262 26.74 -0.98 -17.78
N ARG A 263 27.69 -1.16 -16.85
CA ARG A 263 27.53 -0.71 -15.45
C ARG A 263 27.57 0.81 -15.40
N ILE A 264 26.51 1.42 -14.89
CA ILE A 264 26.43 2.88 -14.75
C ILE A 264 27.07 3.31 -13.43
N THR A 265 26.64 2.68 -12.33
CA THR A 265 27.08 3.01 -10.97
C THR A 265 26.75 1.86 -10.01
N ASP A 266 27.38 1.86 -8.83
CA ASP A 266 27.11 0.95 -7.71
C ASP A 266 25.98 1.42 -6.77
N LEU A 267 25.22 2.42 -7.23
CA LEU A 267 24.06 3.00 -6.55
C LEU A 267 22.82 2.71 -7.39
N GLY A 268 21.65 2.91 -6.81
CA GLY A 268 20.38 2.75 -7.50
C GLY A 268 19.27 2.37 -6.54
N TYR A 269 18.11 2.96 -6.77
CA TYR A 269 16.85 2.58 -6.17
C TYR A 269 15.84 2.45 -7.31
N LYS A 270 15.12 1.33 -7.37
CA LYS A 270 14.10 1.13 -8.38
C LYS A 270 12.92 2.07 -8.10
N ALA A 271 12.72 3.00 -9.03
CA ALA A 271 11.62 3.94 -9.14
C ALA A 271 11.49 4.29 -10.65
N GLY A 272 10.87 5.43 -10.99
CA GLY A 272 10.86 5.93 -12.37
C GLY A 272 12.26 5.98 -12.98
N THR A 273 12.37 5.58 -14.23
CA THR A 273 13.65 5.53 -14.96
C THR A 273 13.48 6.12 -16.33
N TYR A 274 14.53 6.78 -16.83
CA TYR A 274 14.47 7.47 -18.12
C TYR A 274 15.77 7.30 -18.88
N LEU A 275 15.65 7.02 -20.18
CA LEU A 275 16.74 6.87 -21.12
C LEU A 275 16.58 7.81 -22.30
N SER A 276 17.68 8.39 -22.76
CA SER A 276 17.70 9.22 -23.96
C SER A 276 18.93 8.93 -24.79
N ARG A 277 18.73 8.77 -26.10
CA ARG A 277 19.82 8.56 -27.07
C ARG A 277 20.38 9.93 -27.49
N ILE A 278 21.69 10.12 -27.39
CA ILE A 278 22.36 11.38 -27.77
C ILE A 278 23.55 11.12 -28.70
N GLY A 279 23.38 11.31 -30.01
CA GLY A 279 24.45 11.03 -30.99
C GLY A 279 24.86 9.56 -30.97
N ASP A 280 26.09 9.24 -30.52
CA ASP A 280 26.59 7.86 -30.30
C ASP A 280 26.53 7.39 -28.83
N GLY A 281 26.14 8.29 -27.91
CA GLY A 281 26.00 8.04 -26.48
C GLY A 281 24.57 7.97 -25.95
N CYS A 282 24.44 7.87 -24.62
CA CYS A 282 23.15 7.86 -23.92
C CYS A 282 23.20 8.72 -22.66
N VAL A 283 22.01 9.15 -22.23
CA VAL A 283 21.76 9.71 -20.91
C VAL A 283 20.79 8.81 -20.16
N ALA A 284 21.11 8.51 -18.91
CA ALA A 284 20.29 7.76 -17.99
C ALA A 284 19.92 8.65 -16.78
N VAL A 285 18.65 8.65 -16.41
CA VAL A 285 18.13 9.36 -15.25
C VAL A 285 17.35 8.36 -14.40
N PHE A 286 17.73 8.19 -13.14
CA PHE A 286 17.10 7.23 -12.24
C PHE A 286 17.32 7.63 -10.78
N ALA A 287 16.49 7.08 -9.88
CA ALA A 287 16.65 7.28 -8.45
C ALA A 287 17.91 6.57 -7.94
N MET A 288 18.74 7.31 -7.20
CA MET A 288 19.96 6.81 -6.58
C MET A 288 19.70 6.25 -5.17
N ASP A 289 18.70 6.83 -4.49
CA ASP A 289 18.34 6.54 -3.10
C ASP A 289 16.89 6.98 -2.83
N ARG A 290 16.29 6.44 -1.77
CA ARG A 290 14.98 6.85 -1.24
C ARG A 290 15.06 7.13 0.25
N SER A 291 14.49 8.26 0.67
CA SER A 291 14.35 8.57 2.09
C SER A 291 13.06 9.33 2.37
N LEU A 292 12.36 8.94 3.44
CA LEU A 292 11.13 9.57 3.92
C LEU A 292 10.04 9.71 2.83
N GLY A 293 9.96 8.74 1.92
CA GLY A 293 8.99 8.75 0.81
C GLY A 293 9.43 9.53 -0.43
N THR A 294 10.61 10.16 -0.41
CA THR A 294 11.17 10.92 -1.53
C THR A 294 12.26 10.13 -2.24
N ASP A 295 12.15 10.03 -3.56
CA ASP A 295 13.17 9.43 -4.42
C ASP A 295 14.14 10.50 -4.90
N TYR A 296 15.45 10.29 -4.72
CA TYR A 296 16.50 11.24 -5.08
C TYR A 296 17.17 10.80 -6.37
N TYR A 297 17.08 11.61 -7.41
CA TYR A 297 17.53 11.26 -8.76
C TYR A 297 18.93 11.76 -9.09
N GLY A 298 19.61 10.99 -9.94
CA GLY A 298 20.86 11.38 -10.58
C GLY A 298 20.73 11.33 -12.10
N ILE A 299 21.66 12.00 -12.78
CA ILE A 299 21.81 11.97 -14.23
C ILE A 299 23.20 11.45 -14.55
N TRP A 300 23.28 10.47 -15.46
CA TRP A 300 24.53 9.91 -15.96
C TRP A 300 24.57 9.97 -17.47
N MET A 301 25.73 10.28 -18.02
CA MET A 301 25.94 10.39 -19.46
C MET A 301 27.10 9.49 -19.88
N THR A 302 26.96 8.87 -21.04
CA THR A 302 28.02 8.11 -21.70
C THR A 302 28.14 8.56 -23.15
N ASP A 303 29.37 8.62 -23.66
CA ASP A 303 29.67 8.92 -25.07
C ASP A 303 30.08 7.65 -25.85
N ASP A 304 30.33 6.54 -25.15
CA ASP A 304 30.89 5.30 -25.71
C ASP A 304 30.16 4.02 -25.25
N MET A 305 29.05 4.19 -24.54
CA MET A 305 28.21 3.13 -23.97
C MET A 305 28.88 2.26 -22.93
N LYS A 306 30.07 2.64 -22.44
CA LYS A 306 30.89 1.85 -21.50
C LYS A 306 31.30 2.64 -20.28
N THR A 307 31.64 3.90 -20.48
CA THR A 307 32.09 4.79 -19.42
C THR A 307 31.00 5.83 -19.16
N TRP A 308 30.59 5.91 -17.90
CA TRP A 308 29.55 6.82 -17.45
C TRP A 308 30.15 7.90 -16.57
N ARG A 309 29.66 9.12 -16.73
CA ARG A 309 29.97 10.25 -15.86
C ARG A 309 28.68 10.82 -15.32
N GLN A 310 28.67 11.11 -14.03
CA GLN A 310 27.56 11.81 -13.41
C GLN A 310 27.54 13.26 -13.86
N ILE A 311 26.36 13.76 -14.21
CA ILE A 311 26.09 15.15 -14.55
C ILE A 311 25.73 15.91 -13.27
N SER A 312 26.25 17.13 -13.14
CA SER A 312 25.84 18.03 -12.05
C SER A 312 24.37 18.39 -12.20
N THR A 313 23.63 18.42 -11.09
CA THR A 313 22.27 18.99 -11.04
C THR A 313 22.28 20.44 -10.50
N GLY A 314 23.47 21.04 -10.40
CA GLY A 314 23.67 22.37 -9.83
C GLY A 314 23.50 22.36 -8.30
N GLU A 315 22.86 23.41 -7.76
CA GLU A 315 22.50 23.49 -6.33
C GLU A 315 21.17 22.77 -6.01
N SER A 316 20.44 22.34 -7.05
CA SER A 316 19.14 21.69 -6.91
C SER A 316 19.30 20.18 -6.77
N MET A 317 18.58 19.58 -5.82
CA MET A 317 18.40 18.14 -5.74
C MET A 317 17.21 17.76 -6.62
N MET A 318 17.39 16.82 -7.55
CA MET A 318 16.29 16.27 -8.35
C MET A 318 15.56 15.22 -7.51
N THR A 319 14.25 15.38 -7.33
CA THR A 319 13.45 14.48 -6.50
C THR A 319 12.13 14.16 -7.17
N ASN A 320 11.62 12.93 -7.01
CA ASN A 320 10.31 12.51 -7.51
C ASN A 320 10.11 12.90 -8.99
N VAL A 321 11.08 12.53 -9.84
CA VAL A 321 11.06 12.83 -11.28
C VAL A 321 9.98 11.99 -11.94
N SER A 322 9.08 12.63 -12.69
CA SER A 322 7.98 11.99 -13.42
C SER A 322 8.20 11.90 -14.94
N ALA A 323 9.19 12.65 -15.46
CA ALA A 323 9.66 12.55 -16.83
C ALA A 323 11.08 13.11 -16.93
N ALA A 324 11.93 12.53 -17.76
CA ALA A 324 13.20 13.14 -18.16
C ALA A 324 13.57 12.78 -19.60
N PHE A 325 14.14 13.75 -20.32
CA PHE A 325 14.54 13.58 -21.71
C PHE A 325 15.73 14.46 -22.09
N TRP A 326 16.67 13.91 -22.86
CA TRP A 326 17.81 14.65 -23.39
C TRP A 326 17.80 14.66 -24.91
N VAL A 327 17.90 15.85 -25.48
CA VAL A 327 17.93 16.08 -26.94
C VAL A 327 19.33 15.83 -27.49
N ASP A 328 20.33 16.32 -26.76
CA ASP A 328 21.74 16.22 -27.07
C ASP A 328 22.56 16.29 -25.76
N ALA A 329 23.89 16.32 -25.83
CA ALA A 329 24.74 16.34 -24.65
C ALA A 329 24.65 17.61 -23.79
N GLN A 330 24.03 18.68 -24.29
CA GLN A 330 23.90 19.99 -23.65
C GLN A 330 22.48 20.29 -23.19
N THR A 331 21.48 19.87 -23.97
CA THR A 331 20.08 20.22 -23.80
C THR A 331 19.29 19.06 -23.22
N GLY A 332 18.70 19.27 -22.04
CA GLY A 332 17.94 18.26 -21.31
C GLY A 332 16.75 18.85 -20.58
N TYR A 333 15.80 18.00 -20.27
CA TYR A 333 14.53 18.31 -19.63
C TYR A 333 14.26 17.32 -18.52
N TYR A 334 13.64 17.78 -17.44
CA TYR A 334 12.97 16.90 -16.49
C TYR A 334 11.74 17.56 -15.89
N ALA A 335 10.78 16.75 -15.47
CA ALA A 335 9.66 17.16 -14.65
C ALA A 335 9.75 16.48 -13.28
N SER A 336 9.34 17.20 -12.24
CA SER A 336 9.31 16.69 -10.87
C SER A 336 8.13 17.25 -10.10
N GLY A 337 7.55 16.45 -9.22
CA GLY A 337 6.43 16.86 -8.35
C GLY A 337 5.40 15.75 -8.19
N GLN A 338 4.80 15.66 -7.00
CA GLN A 338 3.80 14.63 -6.69
C GLN A 338 2.36 15.09 -6.99
N GLU A 339 2.02 16.34 -6.68
CA GLU A 339 0.67 16.89 -6.94
C GLU A 339 0.64 17.79 -8.18
N GLN A 340 1.73 18.49 -8.48
CA GLN A 340 1.84 19.31 -9.67
C GLN A 340 3.28 19.25 -10.17
N SER A 341 3.46 18.86 -11.43
CA SER A 341 4.78 18.82 -12.04
C SER A 341 5.33 20.23 -12.24
N VAL A 342 6.56 20.44 -11.78
CA VAL A 342 7.41 21.56 -12.18
C VAL A 342 8.35 21.06 -13.27
N PHE A 343 8.36 21.75 -14.41
CA PHE A 343 9.11 21.36 -15.59
C PHE A 343 10.37 22.21 -15.74
N TYR A 344 11.51 21.57 -15.95
CA TYR A 344 12.82 22.20 -15.99
C TYR A 344 13.56 21.89 -17.28
N ARG A 345 14.38 22.84 -17.72
CA ARG A 345 15.26 22.70 -18.88
C ARG A 345 16.67 23.18 -18.56
N THR A 346 17.65 22.47 -19.11
CA THR A 346 19.05 22.88 -19.17
C THR A 346 19.50 23.01 -20.63
N VAL A 347 20.47 23.89 -20.88
CA VAL A 347 21.17 24.05 -22.18
C VAL A 347 22.70 24.04 -22.02
N ASP A 348 23.17 23.76 -20.81
CA ASP A 348 24.57 23.83 -20.41
C ASP A 348 25.03 22.55 -19.67
N GLN A 349 24.42 21.41 -20.04
CA GLN A 349 24.73 20.09 -19.48
C GLN A 349 24.46 20.03 -17.97
N GLY A 350 23.29 20.52 -17.53
CA GLY A 350 22.82 20.43 -16.15
C GLY A 350 23.51 21.39 -15.17
N GLN A 351 24.41 22.27 -15.64
CA GLN A 351 25.05 23.26 -14.77
C GLN A 351 24.02 24.26 -14.23
N THR A 352 23.07 24.68 -15.07
CA THR A 352 21.93 25.49 -14.69
C THR A 352 20.63 24.90 -15.21
N TRP A 353 19.57 25.10 -14.44
CA TRP A 353 18.21 24.64 -14.74
C TRP A 353 17.26 25.83 -14.69
N GLN A 354 16.52 26.01 -15.77
CA GLN A 354 15.46 26.99 -15.90
C GLN A 354 14.11 26.28 -15.75
N GLU A 355 13.28 26.79 -14.85
CA GLU A 355 11.87 26.39 -14.78
C GLU A 355 11.11 26.92 -16.00
N ILE A 356 10.33 26.04 -16.64
CA ILE A 356 9.42 26.34 -17.73
C ILE A 356 8.00 26.26 -17.16
N THR A 357 7.20 27.30 -17.40
CA THR A 357 5.77 27.27 -17.03
C THR A 357 5.08 26.14 -17.77
N LEU A 358 4.43 25.24 -17.01
CA LEU A 358 3.65 24.16 -17.59
C LEU A 358 2.52 24.74 -18.46
N PRO A 359 2.42 24.36 -19.75
CA PRO A 359 1.39 24.87 -20.64
C PRO A 359 0.01 24.40 -20.19
N GLN A 360 -1.02 25.14 -20.59
CA GLN A 360 -2.41 24.87 -20.20
C GLN A 360 -3.23 24.50 -21.44
N ALA A 361 -4.19 23.60 -21.27
CA ALA A 361 -5.14 23.23 -22.32
C ALA A 361 -6.36 24.18 -22.28
N ASP A 362 -6.20 25.41 -22.77
CA ASP A 362 -7.24 26.46 -22.67
C ASP A 362 -8.62 25.99 -23.16
N ALA A 363 -8.67 25.22 -24.25
CA ALA A 363 -9.92 24.68 -24.79
C ALA A 363 -10.62 23.71 -23.82
N VAL A 364 -9.86 22.94 -23.03
CA VAL A 364 -10.38 22.02 -22.01
C VAL A 364 -10.81 22.81 -20.78
N ILE A 365 -10.04 23.83 -20.37
CA ILE A 365 -10.41 24.74 -19.29
C ILE A 365 -11.73 25.47 -19.61
N GLU A 366 -11.90 25.96 -20.83
CA GLU A 366 -13.15 26.59 -21.27
C GLU A 366 -14.35 25.62 -21.20
N LYS A 367 -14.12 24.33 -21.48
CA LYS A 367 -15.15 23.27 -21.44
C LYS A 367 -15.50 22.85 -20.00
N MET A 368 -14.50 22.72 -19.12
CA MET A 368 -14.63 22.07 -17.80
C MET A 368 -14.62 23.05 -16.62
N GLY A 369 -14.06 24.24 -16.81
CA GLY A 369 -13.86 25.26 -15.77
C GLY A 369 -12.59 25.08 -14.93
N TYR A 370 -11.77 24.06 -15.21
CA TYR A 370 -10.47 23.79 -14.58
C TYR A 370 -9.56 23.06 -15.57
N ASN A 371 -8.24 23.03 -15.29
CA ASN A 371 -7.29 22.23 -16.06
C ASN A 371 -7.09 20.88 -15.36
N PRO A 372 -7.44 19.74 -15.98
CA PRO A 372 -7.20 18.44 -15.39
C PRO A 372 -5.76 17.93 -15.58
N PHE A 373 -4.91 18.61 -16.37
CA PHE A 373 -3.58 18.12 -16.72
C PHE A 373 -2.46 18.87 -15.98
N ASP A 374 -1.76 18.17 -15.10
CA ASP A 374 -0.73 18.72 -14.21
C ASP A 374 0.48 17.81 -13.97
N GLN A 375 0.47 16.56 -14.45
CA GLN A 375 1.59 15.62 -14.34
C GLN A 375 2.27 15.45 -15.70
N VAL A 376 3.53 15.88 -15.86
CA VAL A 376 4.27 15.57 -17.10
C VAL A 376 4.72 14.12 -17.03
N GLU A 377 4.31 13.33 -18.01
CA GLU A 377 4.59 11.88 -18.08
C GLU A 377 5.61 11.54 -19.18
N GLN A 378 5.66 12.32 -20.26
CA GLN A 378 6.57 12.04 -21.36
C GLN A 378 7.01 13.32 -22.06
N PHE A 379 8.25 13.33 -22.51
CA PHE A 379 8.79 14.35 -23.40
C PHE A 379 9.64 13.69 -24.48
N TYR A 380 9.45 14.07 -25.74
CA TYR A 380 10.19 13.49 -26.85
C TYR A 380 10.34 14.45 -28.02
N LEU A 381 11.28 14.15 -28.92
CA LEU A 381 11.52 14.88 -30.15
C LEU A 381 11.18 13.99 -31.34
N GLU A 382 10.28 14.45 -32.21
CA GLU A 382 9.92 13.74 -33.43
C GLU A 382 10.00 14.71 -34.62
N ASN A 383 10.74 14.35 -35.66
CA ASN A 383 10.90 15.14 -36.87
C ASN A 383 11.30 16.61 -36.64
N GLY A 384 12.06 16.88 -35.57
CA GLY A 384 12.51 18.23 -35.18
C GLY A 384 11.47 19.06 -34.42
N VAL A 385 10.33 18.48 -34.06
CA VAL A 385 9.28 19.09 -33.24
C VAL A 385 9.27 18.43 -31.85
N TYR A 386 9.20 19.25 -30.81
CA TYR A 386 9.14 18.80 -29.43
C TYR A 386 7.70 18.47 -29.05
N TYR A 387 7.52 17.36 -28.36
CA TYR A 387 6.24 16.90 -27.85
C TYR A 387 6.32 16.65 -26.35
N MET A 388 5.23 16.96 -25.66
CA MET A 388 5.08 16.72 -24.23
C MET A 388 3.70 16.14 -23.96
N VAL A 389 3.66 15.03 -23.23
CA VAL A 389 2.43 14.41 -22.75
C VAL A 389 2.25 14.78 -21.28
N VAL A 390 1.08 15.34 -20.97
CA VAL A 390 0.69 15.73 -19.61
C VAL A 390 -0.56 14.97 -19.22
N GLY A 391 -0.44 14.12 -18.20
CA GLY A 391 -1.55 13.42 -17.57
C GLY A 391 -2.11 14.19 -16.37
N GLN A 392 -2.87 13.48 -15.55
CA GLN A 392 -3.72 14.04 -14.49
C GLN A 392 -3.24 13.72 -13.07
N GLY A 393 -2.08 13.06 -12.93
CA GLY A 393 -1.60 12.58 -11.64
C GLY A 393 -2.48 11.49 -11.02
N ASP A 394 -2.24 11.22 -9.74
CA ASP A 394 -2.89 10.12 -8.99
C ASP A 394 -4.40 10.36 -8.72
N ASP A 395 -4.87 11.60 -8.82
CA ASP A 395 -6.27 12.00 -8.56
C ASP A 395 -7.09 12.19 -9.85
N GLY A 396 -6.53 11.84 -11.01
CA GLY A 396 -7.19 11.95 -12.31
C GLY A 396 -8.49 11.17 -12.44
N ASP A 397 -9.56 11.87 -12.84
CA ASP A 397 -10.89 11.30 -13.09
C ASP A 397 -11.47 11.65 -14.47
N TYR A 398 -10.77 12.47 -15.26
CA TYR A 398 -11.23 12.88 -16.57
C TYR A 398 -11.01 11.76 -17.60
N THR A 399 -12.11 11.15 -18.02
CA THR A 399 -12.10 9.97 -18.89
C THR A 399 -12.96 10.17 -20.14
N ASP A 400 -12.59 9.48 -21.22
CA ASP A 400 -13.45 9.24 -22.38
C ASP A 400 -13.58 7.74 -22.62
N GLN A 401 -14.82 7.25 -22.69
CA GLN A 401 -15.14 5.82 -22.83
C GLN A 401 -14.46 4.90 -21.79
N GLY A 402 -14.17 5.43 -20.59
CA GLY A 402 -13.51 4.70 -19.50
C GLY A 402 -11.98 4.76 -19.52
N ASN A 403 -11.37 5.38 -20.55
CA ASN A 403 -9.93 5.58 -20.61
C ASN A 403 -9.56 6.97 -20.08
N LEU A 404 -8.50 7.05 -19.28
CA LEU A 404 -7.96 8.34 -18.83
C LEU A 404 -7.48 9.16 -20.02
N ILE A 405 -7.88 10.43 -20.04
CA ILE A 405 -7.45 11.39 -21.05
C ILE A 405 -6.12 12.02 -20.60
N LYS A 406 -5.21 12.21 -21.55
CA LYS A 406 -3.98 13.00 -21.40
C LYS A 406 -3.97 14.12 -22.43
N ALA A 407 -3.16 15.14 -22.21
CA ALA A 407 -2.97 16.24 -23.16
C ALA A 407 -1.63 16.09 -23.90
N LEU A 408 -1.69 16.21 -25.23
CA LEU A 408 -0.51 16.34 -26.07
C LEU A 408 -0.24 17.83 -26.34
N PHE A 409 0.97 18.26 -26.03
CA PHE A 409 1.48 19.59 -26.35
C PHE A 409 2.62 19.50 -27.37
N ARG A 410 2.75 20.53 -28.20
CA ARG A 410 3.81 20.66 -29.20
C ARG A 410 4.57 21.98 -29.07
N SER A 411 5.85 21.96 -29.42
CA SER A 411 6.71 23.14 -29.49
C SER A 411 7.72 23.04 -30.65
N GLU A 412 8.01 24.18 -31.28
CA GLU A 412 9.06 24.30 -32.33
C GLU A 412 10.42 24.66 -31.73
N ASP A 413 10.45 25.28 -30.54
CA ASP A 413 11.66 25.80 -29.89
C ASP A 413 12.04 25.04 -28.61
N GLY A 414 11.16 24.16 -28.13
CA GLY A 414 11.35 23.40 -26.91
C GLY A 414 11.25 24.26 -25.64
N GLU A 415 10.67 25.46 -25.73
CA GLU A 415 10.44 26.38 -24.61
C GLU A 415 8.97 26.78 -24.51
N GLN A 416 8.33 27.08 -25.64
CA GLN A 416 6.94 27.50 -25.70
C GLN A 416 6.08 26.36 -26.24
N PHE A 417 5.34 25.72 -25.35
CA PHE A 417 4.45 24.61 -25.68
C PHE A 417 3.02 25.07 -25.89
N THR A 418 2.38 24.51 -26.91
CA THR A 418 0.99 24.80 -27.27
C THR A 418 0.18 23.51 -27.27
N PHE A 419 -1.04 23.58 -26.74
CA PHE A 419 -1.95 22.44 -26.72
C PHE A 419 -2.28 22.01 -28.14
N GLU A 420 -2.09 20.72 -28.43
CA GLU A 420 -2.38 20.15 -29.74
C GLU A 420 -3.70 19.39 -29.74
N LYS A 421 -3.87 18.43 -28.82
CA LYS A 421 -5.07 17.59 -28.71
C LYS A 421 -5.11 16.80 -27.41
N GLU A 422 -6.30 16.30 -27.07
CA GLU A 422 -6.48 15.21 -26.12
C GLU A 422 -6.04 13.89 -26.76
N ILE A 423 -5.40 13.03 -25.97
CA ILE A 423 -5.03 11.65 -26.33
C ILE A 423 -5.50 10.71 -25.21
N THR A 424 -5.56 9.42 -25.49
CA THR A 424 -5.86 8.37 -24.50
C THR A 424 -4.66 7.45 -24.37
N ASP A 425 -4.52 6.84 -23.20
CA ASP A 425 -3.63 5.69 -23.07
C ASP A 425 -4.24 4.48 -23.80
N SER A 426 -3.41 3.76 -24.55
CA SER A 426 -3.82 2.54 -25.27
C SER A 426 -3.51 1.28 -24.47
N LEU A 427 -2.98 1.41 -23.24
CA LEU A 427 -2.69 0.31 -22.33
C LEU A 427 -3.97 -0.49 -22.01
N GLN A 428 -3.89 -1.81 -22.16
CA GLN A 428 -4.99 -2.73 -21.83
C GLN A 428 -4.45 -3.84 -20.94
N GLU A 429 -5.16 -4.14 -19.85
CA GLU A 429 -4.85 -5.32 -19.03
C GLU A 429 -5.02 -6.60 -19.87
N ALA A 430 -4.08 -7.53 -19.71
CA ALA A 430 -4.23 -8.89 -20.21
C ALA A 430 -5.21 -9.62 -19.29
N GLY A 431 -6.32 -10.11 -19.86
CA GLY A 431 -7.40 -10.77 -19.12
C GLY A 431 -7.22 -12.26 -18.87
#